data_AF-A0A0J1HQ48-F1
#
_entry.id   AF-A0A0J1HQ48-F1
#
_cell.length_a   1.000
_cell.length_b   1.000
_cell.length_c   1.000
_cell.angle_alpha   90.00
_cell.angle_beta   90.00
_cell.angle_gamma   90.00
#
_symmetry.space_group_name_H-M   'P 1'
#
loop_
_entity.id
_entity.type
_entity.pdbx_description
1 polymer ?
#
loop_
_entity_poly.entity_id
_entity_poly.type
_entity_poly.pdbx_seq_one_letter_code
_entity_poly.pdbx_strand_id
1 'polypeptide(L)'
;METRIIETGKKIDSKSLLALGLLIISGIIYQLFAFVGGIPGLLRMIIEASWNLVLCGIIGYYFLGKISLEQFKHFNFKTLLWGIPLTIIVGMGSTLIFNYIFEPATQNSVAEVISISMILFRVPFMLMGEELICTNIIIALQKLGLKFGTASIICSILFALWHIPAYGFVPLQLLITIIPARLALNYIWKNSKSVWVSWICHLAFDILGFLPMLFK
;
A
#
# COMPACT_ATOMS: atom_id res chain seq x y z
N MET A 1 -51.47 -19.31 -6.29
CA MET A 1 -50.33 -18.87 -7.11
C MET A 1 -49.24 -18.46 -6.13
N GLU A 2 -48.33 -19.37 -5.80
CA GLU A 2 -47.23 -19.09 -4.86
C GLU A 2 -46.18 -18.24 -5.56
N THR A 3 -45.97 -17.03 -5.05
CA THR A 3 -44.91 -16.13 -5.49
C THR A 3 -43.58 -16.71 -5.01
N ARG A 4 -42.91 -17.48 -5.87
CA ARG A 4 -41.50 -17.84 -5.67
C ARG A 4 -40.67 -16.57 -5.77
N ILE A 5 -40.35 -15.98 -4.62
CA ILE A 5 -39.27 -14.99 -4.53
C ILE A 5 -38.00 -15.76 -4.89
N ILE A 6 -37.50 -15.52 -6.10
CA ILE A 6 -36.22 -16.04 -6.53
C ILE A 6 -35.17 -15.31 -5.70
N GLU A 7 -34.67 -15.94 -4.63
CA GLU A 7 -33.53 -15.45 -3.87
C GLU A 7 -32.27 -15.53 -4.75
N THR A 8 -32.07 -14.55 -5.63
CA THR A 8 -30.77 -14.28 -6.23
C THR A 8 -29.92 -13.45 -5.27
N GLY A 9 -29.84 -13.87 -4.01
CA GLY A 9 -28.97 -13.24 -3.02
C GLY A 9 -27.60 -13.91 -3.10
N LYS A 10 -26.69 -13.37 -3.91
CA LYS A 10 -25.28 -13.80 -3.85
C LYS A 10 -24.78 -13.48 -2.44
N LYS A 11 -24.71 -14.49 -1.57
CA LYS A 11 -24.36 -14.34 -0.16
C LYS A 11 -23.01 -13.63 -0.07
N ILE A 12 -23.02 -12.39 0.39
CA ILE A 12 -21.82 -11.57 0.55
C ILE A 12 -20.89 -12.30 1.51
N ASP A 13 -19.61 -12.42 1.14
CA ASP A 13 -18.61 -13.04 2.01
C ASP A 13 -18.34 -12.13 3.21
N SER A 14 -19.06 -12.37 4.30
CA SER A 14 -19.04 -11.55 5.51
C SER A 14 -17.65 -11.44 6.14
N LYS A 15 -16.80 -12.48 6.00
CA LYS A 15 -15.41 -12.44 6.47
C LYS A 15 -14.57 -11.46 5.65
N SER A 16 -14.74 -11.45 4.32
CA SER A 16 -14.03 -10.50 3.45
C SER A 16 -14.51 -9.07 3.63
N LEU A 17 -15.81 -8.86 3.87
CA LEU A 17 -16.34 -7.53 4.18
C LEU A 17 -15.78 -7.00 5.50
N LEU A 18 -15.73 -7.83 6.53
CA LEU A 18 -15.12 -7.48 7.81
C LEU A 18 -13.61 -7.23 7.67
N ALA A 19 -12.89 -8.07 6.92
CA ALA A 19 -11.47 -7.84 6.61
C ALA A 19 -11.24 -6.48 5.96
N LEU A 20 -12.04 -6.14 4.94
CA LEU A 20 -11.94 -4.86 4.25
C LEU A 20 -12.14 -3.68 5.21
N GLY A 21 -13.17 -3.75 6.08
CA GLY A 21 -13.41 -2.73 7.09
C GLY A 21 -12.22 -2.57 8.05
N LEU A 22 -11.69 -3.69 8.58
CA LEU A 22 -10.54 -3.67 9.49
C LEU A 22 -9.26 -3.13 8.84
N LEU A 23 -9.00 -3.48 7.58
CA LEU A 23 -7.85 -2.97 6.82
C LEU A 23 -7.96 -1.45 6.63
N ILE A 24 -9.14 -0.95 6.26
CA ILE A 24 -9.36 0.50 6.10
C ILE A 24 -9.16 1.23 7.43
N ILE A 25 -9.73 0.71 8.52
CA ILE A 25 -9.57 1.27 9.86
C ILE A 25 -8.09 1.26 10.28
N SER A 26 -7.35 0.18 10.01
CA SER A 26 -5.92 0.09 10.31
C SER A 26 -5.12 1.21 9.62
N GLY A 27 -5.39 1.47 8.34
CA GLY A 27 -4.74 2.55 7.59
C GLY A 27 -5.09 3.94 8.13
N ILE A 28 -6.34 4.17 8.53
CA ILE A 28 -6.78 5.43 9.14
C ILE A 28 -6.11 5.65 10.50
N ILE A 29 -6.10 4.65 11.38
CA ILE A 29 -5.49 4.75 12.72
C ILE A 29 -3.99 5.02 12.60
N TYR A 30 -3.31 4.42 11.61
CA TYR A 30 -1.89 4.68 11.37
C TYR A 30 -1.61 6.17 11.15
N GLN A 31 -2.49 6.88 10.42
CA GLN A 31 -2.33 8.34 10.22
C GLN A 31 -2.49 9.14 11.51
N LEU A 32 -3.21 8.61 12.49
CA LEU A 32 -3.41 9.29 13.77
C LEU A 32 -2.15 9.28 14.64
N PHE A 33 -1.17 8.41 14.37
CA PHE A 33 0.09 8.37 15.12
C PHE A 33 0.89 9.65 15.00
N ALA A 34 0.71 10.42 13.93
CA ALA A 34 1.32 11.74 13.80
C ALA A 34 0.89 12.72 14.90
N PHE A 35 -0.29 12.51 15.51
CA PHE A 35 -0.86 13.39 16.54
C PHE A 35 -0.63 12.88 17.98
N VAL A 36 -0.08 11.66 18.14
CA VAL A 36 0.15 11.09 19.47
C VAL A 36 1.52 11.52 19.99
N GLY A 37 1.52 12.49 20.90
CA GLY A 37 2.71 12.95 21.62
C GLY A 37 3.12 12.03 22.77
N GLY A 38 4.32 12.24 23.31
CA GLY A 38 4.77 11.57 24.54
C GLY A 38 5.25 10.12 24.40
N ILE A 39 5.28 9.57 23.19
CA ILE A 39 5.85 8.23 22.93
C ILE A 39 7.38 8.33 22.82
N PRO A 40 8.16 7.54 23.58
CA PRO A 40 9.60 7.47 23.43
C PRO A 40 10.02 7.15 21.98
N GLY A 41 11.09 7.77 21.48
CA GLY A 41 11.48 7.68 20.07
C GLY A 41 11.67 6.25 19.54
N LEU A 42 12.30 5.36 20.31
CA LEU A 42 12.45 3.95 19.94
C LEU A 42 11.11 3.22 19.85
N LEU A 43 10.22 3.44 20.82
CA LEU A 43 8.90 2.82 20.82
C LEU A 43 8.07 3.33 19.64
N ARG A 44 8.13 4.63 19.34
CA ARG A 44 7.48 5.23 18.17
C ARG A 44 7.97 4.60 16.87
N MET A 45 9.29 4.45 16.71
CA MET A 45 9.89 3.81 15.54
C MET A 45 9.39 2.37 15.36
N ILE A 46 9.36 1.58 16.42
CA ILE A 46 8.89 0.18 16.38
C ILE A 46 7.41 0.13 16.00
N ILE A 47 6.57 0.96 16.62
CA ILE A 47 5.13 1.03 16.33
C ILE A 47 4.92 1.39 14.86
N GLU A 48 5.53 2.47 14.38
CA GLU A 48 5.35 2.95 13.01
C GLU A 48 5.88 1.92 11.97
N ALA A 49 6.98 1.24 12.25
CA ALA A 49 7.53 0.21 11.37
C ALA A 49 6.70 -1.09 11.32
N SER A 50 6.05 -1.44 12.43
CA SER A 50 5.40 -2.76 12.59
C SER A 50 3.87 -2.73 12.51
N TRP A 51 3.22 -1.56 12.65
CA TRP A 51 1.77 -1.45 12.77
C TRP A 51 1.01 -2.15 11.64
N ASN A 52 1.22 -1.68 10.41
CA ASN A 52 0.54 -2.27 9.26
C ASN A 52 1.02 -3.69 8.98
N LEU A 53 2.31 -3.98 9.20
CA LEU A 53 2.89 -5.31 9.02
C LEU A 53 2.17 -6.36 9.88
N VAL A 54 2.09 -6.10 11.18
CA VAL A 54 1.50 -7.03 12.15
C VAL A 54 -0.02 -7.08 11.99
N LEU A 55 -0.70 -5.93 11.99
CA LEU A 55 -2.16 -5.90 11.94
C LEU A 55 -2.71 -6.43 10.62
N CYS A 56 -2.16 -6.01 9.48
CA CYS A 56 -2.63 -6.48 8.19
C CYS A 56 -2.25 -7.94 7.96
N GLY A 57 -1.13 -8.42 8.52
CA GLY A 57 -0.79 -9.83 8.58
C GLY A 57 -1.82 -10.65 9.36
N ILE A 58 -2.20 -10.22 10.57
CA ILE A 58 -3.23 -10.85 11.40
C ILE A 58 -4.59 -10.86 10.68
N ILE A 59 -5.02 -9.71 10.13
CA ILE A 59 -6.29 -9.60 9.42
C ILE A 59 -6.30 -10.53 8.20
N GLY A 60 -5.22 -10.54 7.41
CA GLY A 60 -5.06 -11.44 6.27
C GLY A 60 -5.14 -12.91 6.67
N TYR A 61 -4.43 -13.30 7.73
CA TYR A 61 -4.42 -14.67 8.25
C TYR A 61 -5.82 -15.15 8.67
N TYR A 62 -6.50 -14.41 9.55
CA TYR A 62 -7.76 -14.86 10.15
C TYR A 62 -8.98 -14.71 9.23
N PHE A 63 -9.03 -13.64 8.42
CA PHE A 63 -10.23 -13.32 7.64
C PHE A 63 -10.10 -13.68 6.16
N LEU A 64 -8.90 -13.61 5.59
CA LEU A 64 -8.66 -13.91 4.17
C LEU A 64 -8.11 -15.33 3.97
N GLY A 65 -7.54 -15.96 5.00
CA GLY A 65 -7.14 -17.36 5.00
C GLY A 65 -5.95 -17.65 4.08
N LYS A 66 -5.91 -18.87 3.51
CA LYS A 66 -4.74 -19.37 2.77
C LYS A 66 -4.23 -18.43 1.68
N ILE A 67 -5.12 -17.79 0.92
CA ILE A 67 -4.71 -16.89 -0.18
C ILE A 67 -3.82 -15.72 0.30
N SER A 68 -4.05 -15.21 1.52
CA SER A 68 -3.21 -14.17 2.13
C SER A 68 -1.84 -14.69 2.56
N LEU A 69 -1.69 -16.00 2.79
CA LEU A 69 -0.42 -16.63 3.14
C LEU A 69 0.36 -17.13 1.92
N GLU A 70 -0.35 -17.59 0.89
CA GLU A 70 0.27 -18.10 -0.34
C GLU A 70 1.16 -17.04 -1.01
N GLN A 71 0.82 -15.76 -0.90
CA GLN A 71 1.65 -14.68 -1.47
C GLN A 71 3.08 -14.61 -0.89
N PHE A 72 3.34 -15.19 0.29
CA PHE A 72 4.68 -15.27 0.87
C PHE A 72 5.47 -16.49 0.40
N LYS A 73 4.83 -17.47 -0.23
CA LYS A 73 5.46 -18.73 -0.67
C LYS A 73 6.01 -18.66 -2.08
N HIS A 74 5.64 -17.63 -2.83
CA HIS A 74 6.03 -17.47 -4.23
C HIS A 74 7.12 -16.42 -4.36
N PHE A 75 7.98 -16.61 -5.36
CA PHE A 75 8.94 -15.61 -5.81
C PHE A 75 9.10 -15.73 -7.33
N ASN A 76 9.12 -14.61 -8.04
CA ASN A 76 9.21 -14.61 -9.50
C ASN A 76 10.25 -13.58 -9.96
N PHE A 77 11.46 -14.08 -10.29
CA PHE A 77 12.57 -13.26 -10.76
C PHE A 77 12.30 -12.55 -12.09
N LYS A 78 11.55 -13.18 -13.00
CA LYS A 78 11.20 -12.54 -14.28
C LYS A 78 10.34 -11.31 -14.03
N THR A 79 9.33 -11.44 -13.16
CA THR A 79 8.49 -10.31 -12.74
C THR A 79 9.25 -9.25 -12.00
N LEU A 80 10.20 -9.63 -11.15
CA LEU A 80 11.07 -8.68 -10.46
C LEU A 80 11.90 -7.84 -11.45
N LEU A 81 12.49 -8.49 -12.47
CA LEU A 81 13.39 -7.84 -13.42
C LEU A 81 12.73 -6.70 -14.21
N TRP A 82 11.47 -6.90 -14.66
CA TRP A 82 10.72 -5.83 -15.31
C TRP A 82 9.92 -4.97 -14.33
N GLY A 83 9.61 -5.48 -13.13
CA GLY A 83 8.84 -4.78 -12.11
C GLY A 83 9.59 -3.60 -11.52
N ILE A 84 10.89 -3.76 -11.22
CA ILE A 84 11.74 -2.66 -10.73
C ILE A 84 11.72 -1.46 -11.70
N PRO A 85 12.11 -1.60 -12.99
CA PRO A 85 12.09 -0.46 -13.90
C PRO A 85 10.68 0.07 -14.13
N LEU A 86 9.64 -0.78 -14.16
CA LEU A 86 8.25 -0.32 -14.28
C LEU A 86 7.86 0.62 -13.12
N THR A 87 8.10 0.21 -11.86
CA THR A 87 7.75 1.04 -10.70
C THR A 87 8.50 2.37 -10.71
N ILE A 88 9.80 2.35 -11.05
CA ILE A 88 10.62 3.56 -11.14
C ILE A 88 10.11 4.50 -12.23
N ILE A 89 9.91 3.99 -13.45
CA ILE A 89 9.46 4.80 -14.60
C ILE A 89 8.09 5.39 -14.32
N VAL A 90 7.14 4.59 -13.81
CA VAL A 90 5.79 5.07 -13.53
C VAL A 90 5.81 6.08 -12.38
N GLY A 91 6.47 5.79 -11.26
CA GLY A 91 6.48 6.67 -10.09
C GLY A 91 7.21 7.99 -10.33
N MET A 92 8.43 7.94 -10.90
CA MET A 92 9.19 9.14 -11.23
C MET A 92 8.55 9.90 -12.40
N GLY A 93 8.10 9.20 -13.43
CA GLY A 93 7.41 9.79 -14.58
C GLY A 93 6.13 10.53 -14.18
N SER A 94 5.32 9.95 -13.29
CA SER A 94 4.16 10.62 -12.73
C SER A 94 4.50 11.90 -11.96
N THR A 95 5.60 11.90 -11.20
CA THR A 95 6.09 13.10 -10.51
C THR A 95 6.55 14.17 -11.50
N LEU A 96 7.25 13.78 -12.58
CA LEU A 96 7.66 14.70 -13.63
C LEU A 96 6.45 15.32 -14.35
N ILE A 97 5.43 14.51 -14.67
CA ILE A 97 4.18 14.98 -15.27
C ILE A 97 3.49 15.99 -14.35
N PHE A 98 3.40 15.70 -13.05
CA PHE A 98 2.81 16.61 -12.09
C PHE A 98 3.55 17.96 -12.07
N ASN A 99 4.87 17.94 -11.90
CA ASN A 99 5.69 19.16 -11.83
C ASN A 99 5.73 19.95 -13.14
N TYR A 100 5.41 19.32 -14.28
CA TYR A 100 5.34 20.00 -15.58
C TYR A 100 4.01 20.74 -15.75
N ILE A 101 2.91 20.16 -15.27
CA ILE A 101 1.55 20.72 -15.43
C ILE A 101 1.21 21.69 -14.29
N PHE A 102 1.70 21.40 -13.09
CA PHE A 102 1.42 22.12 -11.86
C PHE A 102 2.71 22.70 -11.27
N GLU A 103 2.58 23.35 -10.12
CA GLU A 103 3.73 23.79 -9.33
C GLU A 103 4.55 22.60 -8.79
N PRO A 104 5.80 22.84 -8.36
CA PRO A 104 6.62 21.79 -7.76
C PRO A 104 5.88 21.06 -6.64
N ALA A 105 5.87 19.73 -6.74
CA ALA A 105 5.25 18.86 -5.75
C ALA A 105 5.72 19.19 -4.34
N THR A 106 4.77 19.28 -3.40
CA THR A 106 5.07 19.36 -1.96
C THR A 106 5.97 18.18 -1.59
N GLN A 107 7.08 18.47 -0.92
CA GLN A 107 7.98 17.43 -0.45
C GLN A 107 7.27 16.60 0.63
N ASN A 108 7.51 15.29 0.59
CA ASN A 108 7.03 14.39 1.63
C ASN A 108 7.67 14.78 2.97
N SER A 109 6.88 14.82 4.05
CA SER A 109 7.37 15.14 5.40
C SER A 109 8.48 14.20 5.92
N VAL A 110 8.62 13.00 5.34
CA VAL A 110 9.76 12.10 5.60
C VAL A 110 11.09 12.74 5.23
N ALA A 111 11.13 13.66 4.27
CA ALA A 111 12.36 14.33 3.84
C ALA A 111 13.06 15.09 4.98
N GLU A 112 12.31 15.53 6.00
CA GLU A 112 12.85 16.28 7.14
C GLU A 112 13.53 15.38 8.20
N VAL A 113 13.24 14.08 8.19
CA VAL A 113 13.63 13.13 9.25
C VAL A 113 14.35 11.88 8.74
N ILE A 114 14.55 11.78 7.42
CA ILE A 114 15.14 10.61 6.79
C ILE A 114 16.60 10.44 7.21
N SER A 115 16.98 9.20 7.48
CA SER A 115 18.34 8.84 7.89
C SER A 115 18.69 7.44 7.41
N ILE A 116 19.99 7.11 7.38
CA ILE A 116 20.47 5.77 7.01
C ILE A 116 19.85 4.71 7.94
N SER A 117 19.76 4.99 9.24
CA SER A 117 19.14 4.06 10.20
C SER A 117 17.66 3.83 9.89
N MET A 118 16.92 4.86 9.49
CA MET A 118 15.53 4.73 9.06
C MET A 118 15.39 3.87 7.81
N ILE A 119 16.26 4.06 6.81
CA ILE A 119 16.26 3.28 5.56
C ILE A 119 16.58 1.80 5.83
N LEU A 120 17.48 1.50 6.78
CA LEU A 120 17.88 0.13 7.06
C LEU A 120 16.93 -0.61 8.01
N PHE A 121 16.37 0.07 9.02
CA PHE A 121 15.68 -0.60 10.13
C PHE A 121 14.19 -0.28 10.26
N ARG A 122 13.68 0.75 9.57
CA ARG A 122 12.27 1.14 9.63
C ARG A 122 11.57 0.95 8.30
N VAL A 123 12.11 1.54 7.23
CA VAL A 123 11.51 1.52 5.88
C VAL A 123 11.18 0.10 5.40
N PRO A 124 12.06 -0.91 5.49
CA PRO A 124 11.78 -2.23 4.93
C PRO A 124 10.54 -2.88 5.54
N PHE A 125 10.35 -2.73 6.86
CA PHE A 125 9.21 -3.28 7.60
C PHE A 125 7.92 -2.48 7.36
N MET A 126 8.04 -1.15 7.36
CA MET A 126 6.93 -0.25 7.06
C MET A 126 6.37 -0.53 5.65
N LEU A 127 7.25 -0.64 4.64
CA LEU A 127 6.85 -0.94 3.28
C LEU A 127 6.26 -2.34 3.12
N MET A 128 6.73 -3.33 3.88
CA MET A 128 6.06 -4.64 3.89
C MET A 128 4.63 -4.51 4.45
N GLY A 129 4.44 -3.70 5.51
CA GLY A 129 3.11 -3.38 6.02
C GLY A 129 2.22 -2.71 4.98
N GLU A 130 2.76 -1.78 4.20
CA GLU A 130 2.07 -1.13 3.09
C GLU A 130 1.71 -2.09 1.95
N GLU A 131 2.58 -3.04 1.63
CA GLU A 131 2.24 -4.11 0.69
C GLU A 131 1.11 -4.99 1.23
N LEU A 132 1.17 -5.40 2.49
CA LEU A 132 0.15 -6.28 3.08
C LEU A 132 -1.23 -5.62 3.19
N ILE A 133 -1.30 -4.34 3.58
CA ILE A 133 -2.59 -3.64 3.58
C ILE A 133 -3.16 -3.58 2.16
N CYS A 134 -2.33 -3.29 1.15
CA CYS A 134 -2.77 -3.19 -0.24
C CYS A 134 -3.21 -4.53 -0.82
N THR A 135 -2.37 -5.57 -0.73
CA THR A 135 -2.68 -6.88 -1.30
C THR A 135 -3.88 -7.52 -0.61
N ASN A 136 -4.02 -7.35 0.71
CA ASN A 136 -5.17 -7.88 1.43
C ASN A 136 -6.47 -7.12 1.12
N ILE A 137 -6.43 -5.81 0.86
CA ILE A 137 -7.60 -5.06 0.34
C ILE A 137 -8.01 -5.61 -1.01
N ILE A 138 -7.07 -5.82 -1.93
CA ILE A 138 -7.36 -6.39 -3.24
C ILE A 138 -7.96 -7.78 -3.09
N ILE A 139 -7.36 -8.66 -2.28
CA ILE A 139 -7.89 -10.01 -2.02
C ILE A 139 -9.31 -9.94 -1.46
N ALA A 140 -9.58 -9.09 -0.47
CA ALA A 140 -10.90 -8.92 0.14
C ALA A 140 -11.92 -8.47 -0.91
N LEU A 141 -11.61 -7.45 -1.70
CA LEU A 141 -12.47 -6.94 -2.78
C LEU A 141 -12.72 -8.00 -3.87
N GLN A 142 -11.70 -8.79 -4.24
CA GLN A 142 -11.87 -9.86 -5.21
C GLN A 142 -12.76 -10.99 -4.68
N LYS A 143 -12.67 -11.33 -3.39
CA LYS A 143 -13.59 -12.28 -2.74
C LYS A 143 -15.03 -11.75 -2.66
N LEU A 144 -15.20 -10.43 -2.57
CA LEU A 144 -16.50 -9.76 -2.71
C LEU A 144 -17.00 -9.71 -4.17
N GLY A 145 -16.23 -10.23 -5.12
CA GLY A 145 -16.63 -10.41 -6.52
C GLY A 145 -16.12 -9.35 -7.48
N LEU A 146 -15.27 -8.41 -7.03
CA LEU A 146 -14.68 -7.41 -7.91
C LEU A 146 -13.57 -8.01 -8.79
N LYS A 147 -13.47 -7.50 -10.02
CA LYS A 147 -12.33 -7.81 -10.90
C LYS A 147 -11.06 -7.17 -10.35
N PHE A 148 -9.92 -7.77 -10.64
CA PHE A 148 -8.62 -7.26 -10.19
C PHE A 148 -8.41 -5.77 -10.53
N GLY A 149 -8.75 -5.34 -11.76
CA GLY A 149 -8.59 -3.94 -12.18
C GLY A 149 -9.35 -2.97 -11.27
N THR A 150 -10.64 -3.25 -10.99
CA THR A 150 -11.45 -2.42 -10.10
C THR A 150 -10.94 -2.44 -8.67
N ALA A 151 -10.57 -3.63 -8.16
CA ALA A 151 -9.99 -3.76 -6.82
C ALA A 151 -8.66 -3.00 -6.66
N SER A 152 -7.81 -3.04 -7.69
CA SER A 152 -6.53 -2.32 -7.75
C SER A 152 -6.73 -0.81 -7.75
N ILE A 153 -7.71 -0.28 -8.49
CA ILE A 153 -8.06 1.14 -8.49
C ILE A 153 -8.54 1.59 -7.11
N ILE A 154 -9.49 0.86 -6.51
CA ILE A 154 -10.00 1.17 -5.16
C ILE A 154 -8.85 1.17 -4.14
N CYS A 155 -8.01 0.13 -4.17
CA CYS A 155 -6.83 0.03 -3.31
C CYS A 155 -5.87 1.21 -3.51
N SER A 156 -5.61 1.62 -4.75
CA SER A 156 -4.68 2.71 -5.06
C SER A 156 -5.21 4.06 -4.59
N ILE A 157 -6.52 4.29 -4.72
CA ILE A 157 -7.18 5.48 -4.18
C ILE A 157 -7.06 5.51 -2.66
N LEU A 158 -7.42 4.42 -1.96
CA LEU A 158 -7.30 4.34 -0.50
C LEU A 158 -5.86 4.60 -0.03
N PHE A 159 -4.89 3.98 -0.70
CA PHE A 159 -3.48 4.17 -0.41
C PHE A 159 -3.06 5.64 -0.59
N ALA A 160 -3.43 6.28 -1.70
CA ALA A 160 -3.15 7.70 -1.94
C ALA A 160 -3.81 8.62 -0.89
N LEU A 161 -5.06 8.34 -0.50
CA LEU A 161 -5.77 9.13 0.51
C LEU A 161 -5.09 9.06 1.89
N TRP A 162 -4.53 7.90 2.26
CA TRP A 162 -3.77 7.79 3.51
C TRP A 162 -2.47 8.61 3.51
N HIS A 163 -1.95 8.98 2.34
CA HIS A 163 -0.75 9.80 2.27
C HIS A 163 -1.03 11.31 2.33
N ILE A 164 -2.30 11.75 2.33
CA ILE A 164 -2.69 13.17 2.37
C ILE A 164 -1.92 13.99 3.43
N PRO A 165 -1.82 13.55 4.70
CA PRO A 165 -1.12 14.33 5.72
C PRO A 165 0.38 14.52 5.44
N ALA A 166 1.03 13.54 4.81
CA ALA A 166 2.47 13.56 4.53
C ALA A 166 2.86 14.52 3.40
N TYR A 167 1.88 14.95 2.58
CA TYR A 167 2.09 15.83 1.43
C TYR A 167 1.33 17.15 1.55
N GLY A 168 1.21 17.67 2.78
CA GLY A 168 0.65 19.00 3.03
C GLY A 168 -0.82 19.16 2.65
N PHE A 169 -1.59 18.06 2.66
CA PHE A 169 -3.01 18.07 2.29
C PHE A 169 -3.29 18.53 0.85
N VAL A 170 -2.50 18.04 -0.12
CA VAL A 170 -2.71 18.28 -1.56
C VAL A 170 -3.18 17.00 -2.28
N PRO A 171 -4.49 16.67 -2.29
CA PRO A 171 -4.99 15.42 -2.86
C PRO A 171 -4.65 15.22 -4.34
N LEU A 172 -4.69 16.29 -5.14
CA LEU A 172 -4.45 16.21 -6.59
C LEU A 172 -3.04 15.70 -6.90
N GLN A 173 -2.03 16.11 -6.11
CA GLN A 173 -0.68 15.58 -6.21
C GLN A 173 -0.68 14.06 -6.07
N LEU A 174 -1.36 13.53 -5.05
CA LEU A 174 -1.35 12.11 -4.73
C LEU A 174 -2.11 11.26 -5.75
N LEU A 175 -3.18 11.82 -6.34
CA LEU A 175 -3.90 11.16 -7.43
C LEU A 175 -3.00 10.96 -8.66
N ILE A 176 -2.05 11.87 -8.90
CA ILE A 176 -1.17 11.83 -10.07
C ILE A 176 0.15 11.11 -9.76
N THR A 177 0.70 11.25 -8.55
CA THR A 177 2.01 10.72 -8.19
C THR A 177 1.97 9.36 -7.48
N ILE A 178 0.98 9.12 -6.60
CA ILE A 178 0.91 7.90 -5.80
C ILE A 178 0.06 6.82 -6.47
N ILE A 179 -1.12 7.17 -7.00
CA ILE A 179 -2.01 6.18 -7.61
C ILE A 179 -1.30 5.39 -8.73
N PRO A 180 -0.58 6.01 -9.68
CA PRO A 180 0.07 5.25 -10.75
C PRO A 180 1.15 4.29 -10.24
N ALA A 181 1.98 4.73 -9.29
CA ALA A 181 2.98 3.87 -8.67
C ALA A 181 2.33 2.66 -7.96
N ARG A 182 1.21 2.90 -7.24
CA ARG A 182 0.47 1.83 -6.58
C ARG A 182 -0.20 0.88 -7.55
N LEU A 183 -0.76 1.37 -8.65
CA LEU A 183 -1.29 0.54 -9.72
C LEU A 183 -0.21 -0.36 -10.34
N ALA A 184 0.99 0.17 -10.56
CA ALA A 184 2.14 -0.59 -11.05
C ALA A 184 2.53 -1.71 -10.07
N LEU A 185 2.64 -1.40 -8.78
CA LEU A 185 2.98 -2.39 -7.74
C LEU A 185 1.90 -3.47 -7.58
N ASN A 186 0.62 -3.10 -7.62
CA ASN A 186 -0.49 -4.05 -7.63
C ASN A 186 -0.41 -4.99 -8.85
N TYR A 187 -0.08 -4.44 -10.02
CA TYR A 187 0.09 -5.21 -11.25
C TYR A 187 1.29 -6.17 -11.16
N ILE A 188 2.41 -5.72 -10.59
CA ILE A 188 3.59 -6.56 -10.32
C ILE A 188 3.21 -7.72 -9.39
N TRP A 189 2.54 -7.42 -8.26
CA TRP A 189 2.05 -8.44 -7.34
C TRP A 189 1.13 -9.45 -8.04
N LYS A 190 0.21 -8.98 -8.89
CA LYS A 190 -0.72 -9.86 -9.61
C LYS A 190 0.00 -10.85 -10.53
N ASN A 191 1.07 -10.42 -11.19
CA ASN A 191 1.83 -11.25 -12.13
C ASN A 191 2.88 -12.12 -11.44
N SER A 192 3.40 -11.71 -10.28
CA SER A 192 4.34 -12.50 -9.48
C SER A 192 3.65 -13.48 -8.54
N LYS A 193 2.40 -13.18 -8.14
CA LYS A 193 1.68 -13.81 -7.01
C LYS A 193 2.49 -13.75 -5.70
N SER A 194 3.38 -12.77 -5.59
CA SER A 194 4.39 -12.69 -4.53
C SER A 194 4.43 -11.29 -3.94
N VAL A 195 4.19 -11.20 -2.63
CA VAL A 195 4.37 -9.96 -1.88
C VAL A 195 5.85 -9.56 -1.81
N TRP A 196 6.77 -10.54 -1.80
CA TRP A 196 8.20 -10.27 -1.82
C TRP A 196 8.62 -9.51 -3.08
N VAL A 197 8.08 -9.88 -4.24
CA VAL A 197 8.44 -9.24 -5.50
C VAL A 197 7.93 -7.80 -5.55
N SER A 198 6.67 -7.54 -5.17
CA SER A 198 6.15 -6.16 -5.13
C SER A 198 6.85 -5.33 -4.05
N TRP A 199 7.11 -5.91 -2.88
CA TRP A 199 7.88 -5.28 -1.81
C TRP A 199 9.30 -4.88 -2.23
N ILE A 200 10.06 -5.74 -2.92
CA ILE A 200 11.39 -5.36 -3.42
C ILE A 200 11.29 -4.22 -4.44
N CYS A 201 10.29 -4.26 -5.34
CA CYS A 201 10.09 -3.19 -6.31
C CYS A 201 9.74 -1.86 -5.61
N HIS A 202 8.93 -1.92 -4.56
CA HIS A 202 8.54 -0.78 -3.74
C HIS A 202 9.75 -0.22 -2.99
N LEU A 203 10.51 -1.08 -2.31
CA LEU A 203 11.73 -0.71 -1.59
C LEU A 203 12.78 -0.08 -2.52
N ALA A 204 12.98 -0.63 -3.72
CA ALA A 204 13.90 -0.08 -4.69
C ALA A 204 13.48 1.33 -5.16
N PHE A 205 12.18 1.53 -5.43
CA PHE A 205 11.64 2.84 -5.80
C PHE A 205 11.81 3.87 -4.67
N ASP A 206 11.46 3.50 -3.44
CA ASP A 206 11.52 4.40 -2.29
C ASP A 206 12.96 4.75 -1.92
N ILE A 207 13.88 3.78 -1.93
CA ILE A 207 15.31 4.07 -1.69
C ILE A 207 15.83 5.08 -2.72
N LEU A 208 15.51 4.91 -4.00
CA LEU A 208 15.90 5.87 -5.04
C LEU A 208 15.28 7.25 -4.78
N GLY A 209 14.05 7.32 -4.30
CA GLY A 209 13.39 8.56 -3.89
C GLY A 209 14.02 9.22 -2.66
N PHE A 210 14.53 8.43 -1.71
CA PHE A 210 15.15 8.91 -0.48
C PHE A 210 16.61 9.34 -0.65
N LEU A 211 17.35 8.78 -1.62
CA LEU A 211 18.76 9.10 -1.83
C LEU A 211 19.00 10.62 -1.98
N PRO A 212 18.27 11.37 -2.83
CA PRO A 212 18.42 12.83 -2.91
C PRO A 212 18.09 13.57 -1.62
N MET A 213 17.28 12.99 -0.73
CA MET A 213 16.91 13.60 0.55
C MET A 213 17.99 13.42 1.62
N LEU A 214 18.78 12.35 1.54
CA LEU A 214 19.90 12.08 2.47
C LEU A 214 21.11 12.99 2.27
N PHE A 215 21.29 13.54 1.07
CA PHE A 215 22.45 14.35 0.69
C PHE A 215 22.11 15.85 0.57
N LYS A 216 20.96 16.26 1.10
CA LYS A 216 20.56 17.67 1.20
C LYS A 216 21.09 18.33 2.47
#